data_AF-A0A2N3BZ51-F1
#
_entry.id   AF-A0A2N3BZ51-F1
#
_cell.length_a   1.000
_cell.length_b   1.000
_cell.length_c   1.000
_cell.angle_alpha   90.00
_cell.angle_beta   90.00
_cell.angle_gamma   90.00
#
_symmetry.space_group_name_H-M   'P 1'
#
loop_
_entity.id
_entity.type
_entity.pdbx_description
1 polymer ?
#
loop_
_entity_poly.entity_id
_entity_poly.type
_entity_poly.pdbx_seq_one_letter_code
_entity_poly.pdbx_strand_id
1 'polypeptide(L)' 'MNTQLKRHKLTLYNTLTRKKEIFEPADPNRVTMYVCGPTVYNHAHIG' A
#
# COMPACT_ATOMS: atom_id res chain seq x y z
N MET A 1 -20.37 2.53 27.44
CA MET A 1 -18.94 2.66 27.07
C MET A 1 -18.61 1.58 26.06
N ASN A 2 -18.58 1.93 24.78
CA ASN A 2 -17.62 1.46 23.77
C ASN A 2 -18.14 1.89 22.41
N THR A 3 -17.70 3.08 22.02
CA THR A 3 -17.66 3.54 20.65
C THR A 3 -17.04 2.44 19.80
N GLN A 4 -17.88 1.80 18.98
CA GLN A 4 -17.49 0.95 17.87
C GLN A 4 -16.42 1.71 17.07
N LEU A 5 -15.16 1.31 17.22
CA LEU A 5 -14.06 1.75 16.37
C LEU A 5 -14.42 1.35 14.94
N LYS A 6 -14.98 2.28 14.18
CA LYS A 6 -15.14 2.18 12.72
C LYS A 6 -13.74 2.05 12.12
N ARG A 7 -13.21 0.83 12.08
CA ARG A 7 -12.00 0.50 11.32
C ARG A 7 -12.36 0.64 9.86
N HIS A 8 -12.05 1.80 9.29
CA HIS A 8 -12.07 1.97 7.85
C HIS A 8 -11.01 1.00 7.28
N LYS A 9 -11.47 0.02 6.50
CA LYS A 9 -10.57 -0.91 5.83
C LYS A 9 -9.75 -0.14 4.80
N LEU A 10 -8.44 -0.38 4.77
CA LEU A 10 -7.57 0.19 3.74
C LEU A 10 -7.93 -0.44 2.39
N THR A 11 -8.11 0.40 1.38
CA THR A 11 -8.45 -0.03 0.02
C THR A 11 -7.38 0.51 -0.93
N LEU A 12 -6.78 -0.36 -1.74
CA LEU A 12 -5.76 0.00 -2.73
C LEU A 12 -6.28 -0.31 -4.13
N TYR A 13 -5.81 0.44 -5.12
CA TYR A 13 -6.09 0.10 -6.53
C TYR A 13 -5.09 -0.97 -6.97
N ASN A 14 -5.61 -2.14 -7.35
CA ASN A 14 -4.82 -3.24 -7.84
C ASN A 14 -4.74 -3.17 -9.37
N THR A 15 -3.57 -2.84 -9.91
CA THR A 15 -3.37 -2.73 -11.37
C THR A 15 -3.56 -4.06 -12.10
N LEU A 16 -3.33 -5.21 -11.43
CA LEU A 16 -3.53 -6.54 -12.01
C LEU A 16 -5.00 -6.80 -12.35
N THR A 17 -5.92 -6.39 -11.48
CA THR A 17 -7.37 -6.63 -11.63
C THR A 17 -8.14 -5.38 -12.08
N ARG A 18 -7.48 -4.22 -12.08
CA ARG A 18 -8.02 -2.88 -12.42
C ARG A 18 -9.19 -2.44 -11.55
N LYS A 19 -9.15 -2.79 -10.26
CA LYS A 19 -10.20 -2.48 -9.30
C LYS A 19 -9.62 -1.99 -7.98
N LYS A 20 -10.45 -1.29 -7.21
CA LYS A 20 -10.18 -0.98 -5.81
C LYS A 20 -10.50 -2.22 -4.98
N GLU A 21 -9.52 -2.72 -4.25
CA GLU A 21 -9.60 -3.94 -3.44
C GLU A 21 -9.20 -3.65 -2.00
N ILE A 22 -9.80 -4.37 -1.05
CA ILE A 22 -9.42 -4.28 0.35
C ILE A 22 -8.00 -4.83 0.50
N PHE A 23 -7.12 -4.06 1.12
CA PHE A 23 -5.78 -4.52 1.43
C PHE A 23 -5.81 -5.45 2.65
N GLU A 24 -5.39 -6.69 2.45
CA GLU A 24 -5.18 -7.68 3.50
C GLU A 24 -3.72 -8.17 3.40
N PRO A 25 -2.88 -7.91 4.42
CA PRO A 25 -1.49 -8.33 4.38
C PRO A 25 -1.37 -9.84 4.50
N ALA A 26 -0.35 -10.42 3.85
CA ALA A 26 -0.08 -11.86 3.93
C ALA A 26 0.29 -12.30 5.37
N ASP A 27 0.95 -11.43 6.15
CA ASP A 27 1.20 -11.60 7.59
C ASP A 27 0.49 -10.47 8.35
N PRO A 28 -0.43 -10.77 9.28
CA PRO A 28 -1.14 -9.75 10.07
C PRO A 28 -0.23 -8.81 10.87
N ASN A 29 0.99 -9.25 11.20
CA ASN A 29 1.94 -8.49 12.01
C ASN A 29 2.99 -7.75 11.15
N ARG A 30 3.07 -8.03 9.84
CA ARG A 30 4.10 -7.47 8.97
C ARG A 30 3.59 -7.22 7.55
N VAL A 31 3.70 -5.97 7.12
CA VAL A 31 3.51 -5.58 5.71
C VAL A 31 4.84 -5.62 4.98
N THR A 32 4.87 -6.23 3.79
CA THR A 32 6.00 -6.16 2.86
C THR A 32 5.65 -5.26 1.69
N MET A 33 6.55 -4.34 1.33
CA MET A 33 6.36 -3.41 0.21
C MET A 33 7.67 -3.30 -0.57
N TYR A 34 7.58 -3.39 -1.89
CA TYR A 34 8.70 -3.15 -2.80
C TYR A 34 8.35 -2.03 -3.77
N VAL A 35 9.30 -1.12 -3.99
CA VAL A 35 9.22 -0.04 -4.97
C VAL A 35 10.54 0.00 -5.72
N CYS A 36 10.47 0.21 -7.03
CA CYS A 36 11.67 0.37 -7.85
C CYS A 36 12.46 1.60 -7.36
N GLY A 37 13.77 1.44 -7.20
CA GLY A 37 14.67 2.55 -6.93
C GLY A 37 15.02 3.36 -8.20
N PRO A 38 15.72 4.49 -8.05
CA PRO A 38 16.21 5.26 -9.19
C PRO A 38 17.42 4.57 -9.84
N THR A 39 17.65 4.89 -11.12
CA THR A 39 18.93 4.58 -11.78
C THR A 39 19.99 5.60 -11.36
N VAL A 40 21.11 5.16 -10.80
CA VAL A 40 22.09 6.00 -10.07
C VAL A 40 23.12 6.75 -10.94
N TYR A 41 22.80 7.02 -12.20
CA TYR A 41 23.73 7.73 -13.11
C TYR A 41 23.67 9.26 -13.00
N ASN A 42 22.67 9.81 -12.33
CA ASN A 42 22.50 11.26 -12.19
C ASN A 42 21.71 11.61 -10.90
N HIS A 43 21.61 12.90 -10.60
CA HIS A 43 20.79 13.43 -9.52
C HIS A 43 19.30 13.09 -9.70
N ALA A 44 18.62 12.84 -8.58
CA ALA A 44 17.17 12.64 -8.55
C ALA A 44 16.44 13.91 -9.03
N HIS A 45 15.31 13.72 -9.69
CA HIS A 45 14.39 14.80 -10.07
C HIS A 45 13.16 14.79 -9.14
N ILE A 46 12.26 15.77 -9.31
CA ILE A 46 11.11 15.95 -8.42
C ILE A 46 10.11 14.78 -8.47
N GLY A 47 10.12 14.02 -9.56
CA GLY A 47 9.30 12.81 -9.72
C GLY A 47 9.92 11.61 -9.03
#